data_AF-A0AA90QHK0-F1
#
_entry.id   AF-A0AA90QHK0-F1
#
_cell.length_a   1.000
_cell.length_b   1.000
_cell.length_c   1.000
_cell.angle_alpha   90.00
_cell.angle_beta   90.00
_cell.angle_gamma   90.00
#
_symmetry.space_group_name_H-M   'P 1'
#
loop_
_entity.id
_entity.type
_entity.pdbx_description
1 polymer ?
#
loop_
_entity_poly.entity_id
_entity_poly.type
_entity_poly.pdbx_seq_one_letter_code
_entity_poly.pdbx_strand_id
1 'polypeptide(L)'
;MPRPDRMIGPRERSLLARVAPLRLAYRALNYLLYESRAPLFLYTPRMLALPQWLARRHLHSQIADPLLRRQLTPDYKFGCKRVLMANDFYPALTRSNVKLITGGVKQVGASAIVSEDGAELAADVIIFATGFEVERVLHAVEVRGRGGKRMFAGSLEAYKGCTVAGFPNYFTIVGPNTGLGHSSMIYMIESGVNYAVDAIKTMRARKLQSVEVKEDVQRAWNAALQRKLRGGVWSSGCKNWYLDSHGRNYAIWPGFTFTYRRATRRFDIGNYIVRA
;
A
#
# COMPACT_ATOMS: atom_id res chain seq x y z
N MET A 1 16.76 -0.42 -4.07
CA MET A 1 17.48 -1.08 -2.94
C MET A 1 17.92 -2.46 -3.39
N PRO A 2 19.03 -3.00 -2.88
CA PRO A 2 19.39 -4.38 -3.18
C PRO A 2 18.28 -5.32 -2.70
N ARG A 3 17.94 -6.27 -3.54
CA ARG A 3 17.04 -7.36 -3.22
C ARG A 3 17.91 -8.53 -2.75
N PRO A 4 17.81 -9.01 -1.51
CA PRO A 4 18.52 -10.22 -1.10
C PRO A 4 17.77 -11.45 -1.65
N ASP A 5 17.64 -11.53 -2.98
CA ASP A 5 17.04 -12.68 -3.64
C ASP A 5 18.06 -13.81 -3.75
N ARG A 6 17.53 -15.02 -3.60
CA ARG A 6 18.24 -16.25 -3.92
C ARG A 6 17.23 -17.23 -4.47
N MET A 7 17.69 -18.10 -5.37
CA MET A 7 16.86 -19.22 -5.77
C MET A 7 16.64 -20.14 -4.57
N ILE A 8 15.38 -20.51 -4.33
CA ILE A 8 15.02 -21.51 -3.32
C ILE A 8 15.23 -22.88 -3.97
N GLY A 9 16.29 -23.57 -3.55
CA GLY A 9 16.68 -24.86 -4.12
C GLY A 9 15.61 -25.95 -3.98
N PRO A 10 15.67 -27.03 -4.77
CA PRO A 10 14.68 -28.12 -4.72
C PRO A 10 14.61 -28.79 -3.34
N ARG A 11 15.74 -28.95 -2.65
CA ARG A 11 15.80 -29.53 -1.29
C ARG A 11 15.05 -28.68 -0.27
N GLU A 12 15.31 -27.38 -0.27
CA GLU A 12 14.63 -26.44 0.62
C GLU A 12 13.13 -26.37 0.33
N ARG A 13 12.74 -26.32 -0.95
CA ARG A 13 11.33 -26.40 -1.35
C ARG A 13 10.66 -27.65 -0.81
N SER A 14 11.31 -28.81 -0.94
CA SER A 14 10.80 -30.08 -0.42
C SER A 14 10.68 -30.08 1.12
N LEU A 15 11.67 -29.53 1.83
CA LEU A 15 11.64 -29.44 3.29
C LEU A 15 10.53 -28.51 3.78
N LEU A 16 10.38 -27.32 3.19
CA LEU A 16 9.30 -26.38 3.50
C LEU A 16 7.92 -26.95 3.14
N ALA A 17 7.81 -27.80 2.12
CA ALA A 17 6.57 -28.45 1.76
C ALA A 17 6.15 -29.52 2.79
N ARG A 18 7.10 -30.34 3.26
CA ARG A 18 6.83 -31.52 4.10
C ARG A 18 6.87 -31.23 5.60
N VAL A 19 7.69 -30.29 6.06
CA VAL A 19 7.92 -30.05 7.49
C VAL A 19 7.17 -28.79 7.94
N ALA A 20 5.97 -28.98 8.49
CA ALA A 20 5.10 -27.87 8.88
C ALA A 20 5.74 -26.89 9.90
N PRO A 21 6.44 -27.34 10.97
CA PRO A 21 7.10 -26.42 11.90
C PRO A 21 8.15 -25.54 11.21
N LEU A 22 8.95 -26.10 10.31
CA LEU A 22 9.95 -25.36 9.55
C LEU A 22 9.29 -24.30 8.64
N ARG A 23 8.22 -24.68 7.94
CA ARG A 23 7.42 -23.75 7.12
C ARG A 23 6.85 -22.60 7.95
N LEU A 24 6.32 -22.90 9.14
CA LEU A 24 5.77 -21.88 10.03
C LEU A 24 6.85 -20.95 10.59
N ALA A 25 7.99 -21.50 11.00
CA ALA A 25 9.16 -20.72 11.44
C ALA A 25 9.66 -19.80 10.32
N TYR A 26 9.77 -20.31 9.08
CA TYR A 26 10.16 -19.52 7.92
C TYR A 26 9.17 -18.36 7.66
N ARG A 27 7.86 -18.63 7.72
CA ARG A 27 6.84 -17.58 7.59
C ARG A 27 6.90 -16.55 8.72
N ALA A 28 7.09 -17.00 9.96
CA ALA A 28 7.21 -16.13 11.12
C ALA A 28 8.44 -15.23 11.02
N LEU A 29 9.59 -15.77 10.61
CA LEU A 29 10.81 -14.99 10.40
C LEU A 29 10.61 -13.91 9.32
N ASN A 30 10.02 -14.27 8.18
CA ASN A 30 9.70 -13.30 7.14
C ASN A 30 8.76 -12.21 7.66
N TYR A 31 7.69 -12.59 8.36
CA TYR A 31 6.76 -11.65 8.97
C TYR A 31 7.48 -10.69 9.92
N LEU A 32 8.26 -11.21 10.87
CA LEU A 32 9.00 -10.40 11.84
C LEU A 32 10.00 -9.46 11.16
N LEU A 33 10.68 -9.91 10.09
CA LEU A 33 11.62 -9.10 9.32
C LEU A 33 10.96 -7.92 8.60
N TYR A 34 9.73 -8.10 8.11
CA TYR A 34 8.98 -7.01 7.47
C TYR A 34 8.32 -6.10 8.51
N GLU A 35 7.77 -6.69 9.57
CA GLU A 35 7.09 -5.98 10.65
C GLU A 35 8.06 -5.10 11.47
N SER A 36 9.30 -5.55 11.66
CA SER A 36 10.35 -4.78 12.34
C SER A 36 10.72 -3.47 11.63
N ARG A 37 10.31 -3.30 10.37
CA ARG A 37 10.51 -2.06 9.60
C ARG A 37 9.45 -1.01 9.89
N ALA A 38 8.33 -1.37 10.54
CA ALA A 38 7.25 -0.43 10.80
C ALA A 38 7.72 0.86 11.51
N PRO A 39 8.57 0.82 12.57
CA PRO A 39 9.03 2.03 13.26
C PRO A 39 9.77 3.02 12.36
N LEU A 40 10.54 2.50 11.39
CA LEU A 40 11.32 3.30 10.44
C LEU A 40 10.42 4.25 9.63
N PHE A 41 9.25 3.76 9.21
CA PHE A 41 8.32 4.54 8.40
C PHE A 41 7.31 5.34 9.24
N LEU A 42 6.97 4.84 10.44
CA LEU A 42 5.91 5.40 11.28
C LEU A 42 6.39 6.54 12.19
N TYR A 43 7.62 6.46 12.74
CA TYR A 43 7.97 7.27 13.92
C TYR A 43 9.26 8.09 13.80
N THR A 44 10.21 7.73 12.94
CA THR A 44 11.56 8.30 13.05
C THR A 44 12.20 8.71 11.73
N PRO A 45 11.98 9.96 11.27
CA PRO A 45 12.62 10.50 10.07
C PRO A 45 14.15 10.46 10.12
N ARG A 46 14.76 10.58 11.31
CA ARG A 46 16.22 10.50 11.50
C ARG A 46 16.78 9.08 11.24
N MET A 47 15.99 8.03 11.47
CA MET A 47 16.40 6.65 11.21
C MET A 47 16.40 6.32 9.71
N LEU A 48 15.78 7.16 8.86
CA LEU A 48 15.78 6.99 7.41
C LEU A 48 17.13 7.32 6.76
N ALA A 49 18.04 8.00 7.47
CA ALA A 49 19.35 8.38 6.94
C ALA A 49 20.19 7.16 6.54
N LEU A 50 20.21 6.11 7.37
CA LEU A 50 20.98 4.89 7.09
C LEU A 50 20.43 4.12 5.88
N PRO A 51 19.13 3.79 5.79
CA PRO A 51 18.54 3.19 4.59
C PRO A 51 18.72 4.05 3.33
N GLN A 52 18.61 5.37 3.45
CA GLN A 52 18.85 6.28 2.32
C GLN A 52 20.31 6.25 1.86
N TRP A 53 21.26 6.22 2.81
CA TRP A 53 22.68 6.06 2.51
C TRP A 53 22.97 4.72 1.84
N LEU A 54 22.40 3.61 2.34
CA LEU A 54 22.51 2.29 1.71
C LEU A 54 21.94 2.28 0.29
N ALA A 55 20.81 2.95 0.06
CA ALA A 55 20.21 3.10 -1.27
C ALA A 55 21.15 3.82 -2.23
N ARG A 56 21.72 4.95 -1.80
CA ARG A 56 22.68 5.73 -2.59
C ARG A 56 23.95 4.93 -2.86
N ARG A 57 24.52 4.28 -1.84
CA ARG A 57 25.71 3.44 -2.01
C ARG A 57 25.47 2.32 -3.03
N HIS A 58 24.29 1.70 -3.02
CA HIS A 58 23.92 0.69 -4.00
C HIS A 58 23.84 1.26 -5.43
N LEU A 59 23.19 2.42 -5.63
CA LEU A 59 23.19 3.14 -6.91
C LEU A 59 24.62 3.41 -7.40
N HIS A 60 25.46 3.98 -6.53
CA HIS A 60 26.85 4.30 -6.86
C HIS A 60 27.68 3.05 -7.20
N SER A 61 27.41 1.91 -6.58
CA SER A 61 28.11 0.65 -6.85
C SER A 61 27.75 0.02 -8.19
N GLN A 62 26.57 0.31 -8.75
CA GLN A 62 26.10 -0.30 -10.00
C GLN A 62 26.22 0.60 -11.22
N ILE A 63 26.27 1.92 -11.03
CA ILE A 63 26.36 2.90 -12.12
C ILE A 63 27.65 3.67 -11.95
N ALA A 64 28.51 3.70 -12.98
CA ALA A 64 29.74 4.48 -12.97
C ALA A 64 29.51 5.95 -13.37
N ASP A 65 28.64 6.18 -14.35
CA ASP A 65 28.37 7.51 -14.92
C ASP A 65 27.74 8.49 -13.90
N PRO A 66 28.39 9.63 -13.61
CA PRO A 66 27.87 10.65 -12.70
C PRO A 66 26.57 11.31 -13.16
N LEU A 67 26.36 11.47 -14.47
CA LEU A 67 25.12 12.08 -15.00
C LEU A 67 23.93 11.15 -14.79
N LEU A 68 24.06 9.87 -15.15
CA LEU A 68 23.04 8.87 -14.93
C LEU A 68 22.71 8.68 -13.44
N ARG A 69 23.72 8.73 -12.55
CA ARG A 69 23.51 8.72 -11.08
C ARG A 69 22.64 9.89 -10.63
N ARG A 70 22.90 11.10 -11.13
CA ARG A 70 22.12 12.29 -10.78
C ARG A 70 20.67 12.14 -11.23
N GLN A 71 20.45 11.71 -12.47
CA GLN A 71 19.11 11.48 -13.03
C GLN A 71 18.30 10.43 -12.26
N LEU A 72 18.98 9.39 -11.75
CA LEU A 72 18.34 8.30 -11.01
C LEU A 72 18.21 8.53 -9.51
N THR A 73 18.78 9.61 -8.98
CA THR A 73 18.68 9.95 -7.56
C THR A 73 17.38 10.71 -7.31
N PRO A 74 16.43 10.16 -6.54
CA PRO A 74 15.18 10.87 -6.26
C PRO A 74 15.40 12.09 -5.37
N ASP A 75 14.56 13.11 -5.57
CA ASP A 75 14.53 14.38 -4.84
C ASP A 75 13.62 14.37 -3.59
N TYR A 76 12.96 13.24 -3.32
CA TYR A 76 12.11 13.03 -2.16
C TYR A 76 12.76 12.16 -1.08
N LYS A 77 12.25 12.27 0.15
CA LYS A 77 12.75 11.49 1.30
C LYS A 77 12.55 9.98 1.11
N PHE A 78 13.53 9.20 1.53
CA PHE A 78 13.44 7.74 1.50
C PHE A 78 12.18 7.24 2.23
N GLY A 79 11.44 6.31 1.63
CA GLY A 79 10.22 5.75 2.21
C GLY A 79 8.95 6.57 2.03
N CYS A 80 9.05 7.80 1.49
CA CYS A 80 7.87 8.61 1.18
C CYS A 80 6.99 7.98 0.08
N LYS A 81 7.62 7.22 -0.83
CA LYS A 81 6.98 6.26 -1.72
C LYS A 81 7.36 4.83 -1.31
N ARG A 82 6.62 3.83 -1.80
CA ARG A 82 6.95 2.42 -1.57
C ARG A 82 8.34 2.11 -2.12
N VAL A 83 9.23 1.61 -1.26
CA VAL A 83 10.61 1.29 -1.63
C VAL A 83 10.63 0.03 -2.50
N LEU A 84 11.23 0.15 -3.69
CA LEU A 84 11.44 -0.97 -4.60
C LEU A 84 12.80 -1.63 -4.35
N MET A 85 12.80 -2.97 -4.38
CA MET A 85 13.99 -3.80 -4.27
C MET A 85 14.22 -4.50 -5.60
N ALA A 86 15.33 -4.21 -6.26
CA ALA A 86 15.70 -4.75 -7.56
C ALA A 86 17.23 -4.74 -7.68
N ASN A 87 17.80 -5.82 -8.24
CA ASN A 87 19.25 -5.96 -8.43
C ASN A 87 19.67 -5.67 -9.87
N ASP A 88 18.75 -5.86 -10.80
CA ASP A 88 18.90 -5.82 -12.26
C ASP A 88 18.51 -4.47 -12.87
N PHE A 89 17.74 -3.65 -12.15
CA PHE A 89 17.28 -2.34 -12.64
C PHE A 89 18.42 -1.39 -13.04
N TYR A 90 19.38 -1.13 -12.14
CA TYR A 90 20.48 -0.21 -12.48
C TYR A 90 21.44 -0.78 -13.54
N PRO A 91 21.86 -2.06 -13.49
CA PRO A 91 22.67 -2.66 -14.55
C PRO A 91 21.98 -2.65 -15.93
N ALA A 92 20.65 -2.78 -15.98
CA ALA A 92 19.91 -2.68 -17.24
C ALA A 92 20.07 -1.29 -17.89
N LEU A 93 20.11 -0.22 -17.09
CA LEU A 93 20.27 1.16 -17.58
C LEU A 93 21.69 1.48 -18.08
N THR A 94 22.68 0.65 -17.80
CA THR A 94 24.07 0.84 -18.25
C THR A 94 24.40 0.07 -19.54
N ARG A 95 23.44 -0.68 -20.10
CA ARG A 95 23.67 -1.44 -21.32
C ARG A 95 23.78 -0.50 -22.53
N SER A 96 24.60 -0.87 -23.51
CA SER A 96 24.81 -0.08 -24.74
C SER A 96 23.52 0.14 -25.56
N ASN A 97 22.53 -0.75 -25.41
CA ASN A 97 21.26 -0.69 -26.11
C ASN A 97 20.13 -0.04 -25.30
N VAL A 98 20.45 0.67 -24.21
CA VAL A 98 19.46 1.32 -23.33
C VAL A 98 19.79 2.80 -23.19
N LYS A 99 18.77 3.65 -23.36
CA LYS A 99 18.86 5.09 -23.18
C LYS A 99 17.81 5.55 -22.17
N LEU A 100 18.25 6.23 -21.12
CA LEU A 100 17.34 6.88 -20.17
C LEU A 100 16.92 8.24 -20.74
N ILE A 101 15.61 8.50 -20.76
CA ILE A 101 15.03 9.77 -21.16
C ILE A 101 14.21 10.27 -19.97
N THR A 102 14.61 11.41 -19.41
CA THR A 102 13.97 12.00 -18.21
C THR A 102 13.00 13.13 -18.55
N GLY A 103 12.92 13.55 -19.81
CA GLY A 103 11.96 14.54 -20.28
C GLY A 103 10.53 13.98 -20.30
N GLY A 104 9.55 14.89 -20.38
CA GLY A 104 8.16 14.52 -20.58
C GLY A 104 7.90 13.99 -21.99
N VAL A 105 6.73 13.35 -22.16
CA VAL A 105 6.22 12.92 -23.46
C VAL A 105 5.14 13.91 -23.89
N LYS A 106 5.32 14.53 -25.05
CA LYS A 106 4.37 15.48 -25.62
C LYS A 106 3.24 14.79 -26.36
N GLN A 107 3.58 13.82 -27.23
CA GLN A 107 2.59 13.02 -27.96
C GLN A 107 3.15 11.67 -28.39
N VAL A 108 2.25 10.71 -28.63
CA VAL A 108 2.55 9.43 -29.28
C VAL A 108 2.09 9.55 -30.74
N GLY A 109 3.05 9.51 -31.67
CA GLY A 109 2.80 9.48 -33.10
C GLY A 109 2.63 8.05 -33.63
N ALA A 110 2.48 7.93 -34.95
CA ALA A 110 2.24 6.63 -35.61
C ALA A 110 3.44 5.66 -35.49
N SER A 111 4.67 6.18 -35.53
CA SER A 111 5.92 5.39 -35.51
C SER A 111 6.96 5.91 -34.53
N ALA A 112 6.62 6.95 -33.76
CA ALA A 112 7.56 7.62 -32.87
C ALA A 112 6.86 8.23 -31.64
N ILE A 113 7.63 8.37 -30.56
CA ILE A 113 7.26 9.17 -29.39
C ILE A 113 7.94 10.52 -29.53
N VAL A 114 7.18 11.61 -29.38
CA VAL A 114 7.71 12.97 -29.38
C VAL A 114 7.89 13.43 -27.93
N SER A 115 9.12 13.71 -27.53
CA SER A 115 9.41 14.28 -26.21
C SER A 115 9.10 15.79 -26.18
N GLU A 116 9.00 16.34 -24.97
CA GLU A 116 8.70 17.78 -24.75
C GLU A 116 9.72 18.73 -25.38
N ASP A 117 10.97 18.30 -25.54
CA ASP A 117 12.03 19.05 -26.23
C ASP A 117 11.94 18.94 -27.77
N GLY A 118 10.94 18.23 -28.29
CA GLY A 118 10.69 18.06 -29.72
C GLY A 118 11.46 16.91 -30.38
N ALA A 119 12.26 16.16 -29.64
CA ALA A 119 12.96 15.00 -30.21
C ALA A 119 11.97 13.88 -30.57
N GLU A 120 12.15 13.29 -31.75
CA GLU A 120 11.37 12.14 -32.20
C GLU A 120 12.14 10.85 -31.95
N LEU A 121 11.50 9.93 -31.23
CA LEU A 121 12.06 8.66 -30.81
C LEU A 121 11.29 7.55 -31.51
N ALA A 122 11.86 6.98 -32.57
CA ALA A 122 11.26 5.86 -33.28
C ALA A 122 11.01 4.67 -32.32
N ALA A 123 9.84 4.06 -32.40
CA ALA A 123 9.46 2.95 -31.53
C ALA A 123 8.54 1.98 -32.27
N ASP A 124 8.95 0.71 -32.35
CA ASP A 124 8.10 -0.37 -32.86
C ASP A 124 7.09 -0.86 -31.81
N VAL A 125 7.45 -0.73 -30.52
CA VAL A 125 6.66 -1.20 -29.37
C VAL A 125 6.68 -0.16 -28.26
N ILE A 126 5.51 0.13 -27.70
CA ILE A 126 5.34 1.03 -26.55
C ILE A 126 4.77 0.23 -25.38
N ILE A 127 5.45 0.29 -24.23
CA ILE A 127 5.02 -0.37 -22.98
C ILE A 127 4.59 0.68 -21.96
N PHE A 128 3.32 0.67 -21.56
CA PHE A 128 2.77 1.57 -20.56
C PHE A 128 3.02 1.06 -19.13
N ALA A 129 4.11 1.52 -18.52
CA ALA A 129 4.43 1.28 -17.11
C ALA A 129 3.99 2.45 -16.19
N THR A 130 2.77 2.97 -16.38
CA THR A 130 2.29 4.26 -15.84
C THR A 130 1.63 4.19 -14.46
N GLY A 131 1.54 3.00 -13.84
CA GLY A 131 0.94 2.83 -12.51
C GLY A 131 -0.58 2.67 -12.55
N PHE A 132 -1.26 3.10 -11.48
CA PHE A 132 -2.70 2.86 -11.27
C PHE A 132 -3.42 4.04 -10.61
N GLU A 133 -4.70 4.22 -10.94
CA GLU A 133 -5.62 5.11 -10.23
C GLU A 133 -6.24 4.39 -9.02
N VAL A 134 -5.58 4.50 -7.85
CA VAL A 134 -5.97 3.73 -6.65
C VAL A 134 -7.32 4.18 -6.08
N GLU A 135 -7.61 5.49 -6.09
CA GLU A 135 -8.87 6.06 -5.61
C GLU A 135 -10.06 5.62 -6.47
N ARG A 136 -9.89 5.62 -7.79
CA ARG A 136 -10.97 5.32 -8.74
C ARG A 136 -11.52 3.91 -8.56
N VAL A 137 -10.70 2.96 -8.12
CA VAL A 137 -11.16 1.59 -7.83
C VAL A 137 -12.24 1.60 -6.74
N LEU A 138 -12.18 2.52 -5.76
CA LEU A 138 -13.19 2.65 -4.71
C LEU A 138 -14.51 3.25 -5.23
N HIS A 139 -14.50 3.83 -6.44
CA HIS A 139 -15.65 4.37 -7.14
C HIS A 139 -16.00 3.59 -8.41
N ALA A 140 -15.38 2.43 -8.65
CA ALA A 140 -15.59 1.65 -9.87
C ALA A 140 -17.03 1.13 -9.98
N VAL A 141 -17.69 0.92 -8.84
CA VAL A 141 -19.11 0.62 -8.75
C VAL A 141 -19.79 1.72 -7.93
N GLU A 142 -20.91 2.23 -8.43
CA GLU A 142 -21.71 3.16 -7.66
C GLU A 142 -22.47 2.43 -6.55
N VAL A 143 -22.04 2.62 -5.31
CA VAL A 143 -22.73 2.07 -4.14
C VAL A 143 -23.53 3.18 -3.46
N ARG A 144 -24.83 2.94 -3.28
CA ARG A 144 -25.75 3.84 -2.59
C ARG A 144 -26.25 3.22 -1.29
N GLY A 145 -26.10 3.97 -0.22
CA GLY A 145 -26.57 3.62 1.12
C GLY A 145 -27.94 4.21 1.41
N ARG A 146 -28.24 4.33 2.70
CA ARG A 146 -29.49 4.90 3.19
C ARG A 146 -29.72 6.32 2.66
N GLY A 147 -30.94 6.61 2.24
CA GLY A 147 -31.32 7.93 1.71
C GLY A 147 -30.60 8.29 0.40
N GLY A 148 -30.12 7.30 -0.37
CA GLY A 148 -29.44 7.52 -1.66
C GLY A 148 -28.00 8.04 -1.53
N LYS A 149 -27.43 8.08 -0.31
CA LYS A 149 -26.07 8.55 -0.03
C LYS A 149 -25.05 7.73 -0.83
N ARG A 150 -24.22 8.40 -1.63
CA ARG A 150 -23.14 7.76 -2.39
C ARG A 150 -21.96 7.43 -1.48
N MET A 151 -21.38 6.25 -1.65
CA MET A 151 -20.21 5.82 -0.89
C MET A 151 -19.00 6.71 -1.17
N PHE A 152 -18.31 7.13 -0.10
CA PHE A 152 -17.11 7.97 -0.16
C PHE A 152 -17.25 9.31 -0.90
N ALA A 153 -18.45 9.84 -1.10
CA ALA A 153 -18.68 11.10 -1.83
C ALA A 153 -18.11 12.39 -1.19
N GLY A 154 -17.33 12.28 -0.11
CA GLY A 154 -16.71 13.44 0.54
C GLY A 154 -15.46 13.11 1.34
N SER A 155 -15.35 11.90 1.90
CA SER A 155 -14.15 11.44 2.58
C SER A 155 -14.03 9.92 2.46
N LEU A 156 -12.82 9.45 2.14
CA LEU A 156 -12.46 8.03 2.09
C LEU A 156 -12.22 7.54 3.52
N GLU A 157 -13.31 7.33 4.23
CA GLU A 157 -13.31 6.91 5.64
C GLU A 157 -14.16 5.67 5.83
N ALA A 158 -13.66 4.75 6.65
CA ALA A 158 -14.38 3.57 7.09
C ALA A 158 -13.99 3.24 8.53
N TYR A 159 -14.89 2.59 9.27
CA TYR A 159 -14.55 2.01 10.56
C TYR A 159 -13.75 0.71 10.34
N LYS A 160 -12.55 0.65 10.91
CA LYS A 160 -11.57 -0.45 10.71
C LYS A 160 -11.25 -0.76 9.24
N GLY A 161 -11.53 0.16 8.32
CA GLY A 161 -11.43 -0.12 6.89
C GLY A 161 -12.41 -1.18 6.38
N CYS A 162 -13.43 -1.54 7.18
CA CYS A 162 -14.34 -2.67 6.93
C CYS A 162 -15.80 -2.24 6.73
N THR A 163 -16.28 -1.21 7.42
CA THR A 163 -17.71 -0.81 7.39
C THR A 163 -17.85 0.70 7.31
N VAL A 164 -18.93 1.18 6.70
CA VAL A 164 -19.17 2.61 6.49
C VAL A 164 -20.54 3.01 7.06
N ALA A 165 -20.58 4.08 7.87
CA ALA A 165 -21.82 4.63 8.41
C ALA A 165 -22.74 5.11 7.27
N GLY A 166 -24.02 4.76 7.33
CA GLY A 166 -25.00 4.95 6.25
C GLY A 166 -25.12 3.76 5.28
N PHE A 167 -24.30 2.71 5.43
CA PHE A 167 -24.27 1.54 4.53
C PHE A 167 -24.47 0.24 5.33
N PRO A 168 -25.71 -0.07 5.73
CA PRO A 168 -26.01 -1.29 6.49
C PRO A 168 -25.64 -2.54 5.70
N ASN A 169 -25.12 -3.56 6.39
CA ASN A 169 -24.73 -4.87 5.83
C ASN A 169 -23.68 -4.82 4.71
N TYR A 170 -23.03 -3.67 4.49
CA TYR A 170 -21.96 -3.55 3.50
C TYR A 170 -20.59 -3.65 4.17
N PHE A 171 -19.77 -4.58 3.67
CA PHE A 171 -18.41 -4.79 4.16
C PHE A 171 -17.39 -4.56 3.03
N THR A 172 -16.39 -3.74 3.30
CA THR A 172 -15.22 -3.57 2.42
C THR A 172 -14.07 -4.46 2.87
N ILE A 173 -13.36 -5.01 1.90
CA ILE A 173 -12.05 -5.65 2.11
C ILE A 173 -11.02 -4.78 1.41
N VAL A 174 -9.92 -4.48 2.10
CA VAL A 174 -8.95 -3.45 1.66
C VAL A 174 -9.61 -2.06 1.54
N GLY A 175 -10.47 -1.70 2.51
CA GLY A 175 -11.03 -0.35 2.58
C GLY A 175 -10.01 0.71 3.04
N PRO A 176 -10.46 1.95 3.23
CA PRO A 176 -9.60 3.04 3.66
C PRO A 176 -8.75 2.73 4.89
N ASN A 177 -7.51 3.23 4.87
CA ASN A 177 -6.47 3.09 5.90
C ASN A 177 -6.09 1.64 6.25
N THR A 178 -6.17 0.71 5.28
CA THR A 178 -5.72 -0.69 5.45
C THR A 178 -4.49 -1.05 4.60
N GLY A 179 -4.07 -0.16 3.70
CA GLY A 179 -2.89 -0.34 2.87
C GLY A 179 -1.60 -0.36 3.68
N LEU A 180 -0.56 -1.00 3.14
CA LEU A 180 0.74 -1.14 3.81
C LEU A 180 1.90 -0.74 2.90
N GLY A 181 2.88 -0.05 3.48
CA GLY A 181 4.18 0.23 2.86
C GLY A 181 5.31 -0.72 3.28
N HIS A 182 5.11 -1.54 4.32
CA HIS A 182 6.21 -2.24 5.02
C HIS A 182 6.01 -3.76 5.22
N SER A 183 4.78 -4.27 5.15
CA SER A 183 4.45 -5.66 5.49
C SER A 183 3.42 -6.26 4.50
N SER A 184 2.87 -7.44 4.80
CA SER A 184 2.04 -8.22 3.88
C SER A 184 0.58 -7.76 3.84
N MET A 185 0.09 -7.39 2.65
CA MET A 185 -1.34 -7.09 2.43
C MET A 185 -2.25 -8.30 2.66
N ILE A 186 -1.76 -9.53 2.42
CA ILE A 186 -2.55 -10.76 2.66
C ILE A 186 -2.95 -10.84 4.14
N TYR A 187 -2.06 -10.46 5.05
CA TYR A 187 -2.34 -10.46 6.48
C TYR A 187 -3.46 -9.46 6.84
N MET A 188 -3.49 -8.29 6.19
CA MET A 188 -4.55 -7.30 6.37
C MET A 188 -5.88 -7.79 5.79
N ILE A 189 -5.84 -8.40 4.60
CA ILE A 189 -7.02 -9.00 3.94
C ILE A 189 -7.64 -10.07 4.84
N GLU A 190 -6.85 -11.04 5.30
CA GLU A 190 -7.33 -12.09 6.20
C GLU A 190 -7.94 -11.52 7.50
N SER A 191 -7.36 -10.43 8.01
CA SER A 191 -7.86 -9.74 9.20
C SER A 191 -9.22 -9.07 8.95
N GLY A 192 -9.38 -8.34 7.84
CA GLY A 192 -10.66 -7.75 7.44
C GLY A 192 -11.73 -8.79 7.13
N VAL A 193 -11.37 -9.86 6.42
CA VAL A 193 -12.27 -10.99 6.12
C VAL A 193 -12.73 -11.66 7.40
N ASN A 194 -11.83 -11.91 8.36
CA ASN A 194 -12.19 -12.48 9.66
C ASN A 194 -13.27 -11.63 10.36
N TYR A 195 -13.10 -10.32 10.37
CA TYR A 195 -14.05 -9.40 11.01
C TYR A 195 -15.43 -9.42 10.32
N ALA A 196 -15.47 -9.40 8.99
CA ALA A 196 -16.72 -9.48 8.23
C ALA A 196 -17.42 -10.83 8.43
N VAL A 197 -16.68 -11.95 8.40
CA VAL A 197 -17.23 -13.29 8.66
C VAL A 197 -17.79 -13.40 10.08
N ASP A 198 -17.08 -12.89 11.08
CA ASP A 198 -17.54 -12.90 12.47
C ASP A 198 -18.81 -12.04 12.66
N ALA A 199 -18.94 -10.93 11.93
CA ALA A 199 -20.15 -10.12 11.88
C ALA A 199 -21.34 -10.91 11.32
N ILE A 200 -21.17 -11.57 10.17
CA ILE A 200 -22.21 -12.39 9.53
C ILE A 200 -22.64 -13.55 10.44
N LYS A 201 -21.69 -14.23 11.08
CA LYS A 201 -22.00 -15.29 12.07
C LYS A 201 -22.79 -14.74 13.25
N THR A 202 -22.40 -13.57 13.77
CA THR A 202 -23.11 -12.90 14.86
C THR A 202 -24.54 -12.53 14.47
N MET A 203 -24.74 -11.99 13.26
CA MET A 203 -26.07 -11.67 12.73
C MET A 203 -26.96 -12.91 12.66
N ARG A 204 -26.43 -14.02 12.11
CA ARG A 204 -27.18 -15.29 12.03
C ARG A 204 -27.54 -15.83 13.42
N ALA A 205 -26.58 -15.85 14.35
CA ALA A 205 -26.81 -16.37 15.70
C ALA A 205 -27.83 -15.55 16.49
N ARG A 206 -27.86 -14.23 16.28
CA ARG A 206 -28.76 -13.30 16.99
C ARG A 206 -30.01 -12.93 16.19
N LYS A 207 -30.23 -13.55 15.03
CA LYS A 207 -31.35 -13.25 14.11
C LYS A 207 -31.46 -11.76 13.77
N LEU A 208 -30.32 -11.12 13.49
CA LEU A 208 -30.25 -9.71 13.09
C LEU A 208 -30.40 -9.57 11.58
N GLN A 209 -31.28 -8.67 11.14
CA GLN A 209 -31.47 -8.29 9.74
C GLN A 209 -30.44 -7.26 9.27
N SER A 210 -30.01 -6.36 10.16
CA SER A 210 -29.04 -5.32 9.78
C SER A 210 -28.02 -5.01 10.86
N VAL A 211 -26.79 -4.74 10.44
CA VAL A 211 -25.73 -4.10 11.23
C VAL A 211 -25.18 -2.90 10.48
N GLU A 212 -25.07 -1.76 11.15
CA GLU A 212 -24.53 -0.52 10.60
C GLU A 212 -23.65 0.16 11.65
N VAL A 213 -22.42 0.54 11.30
CA VAL A 213 -21.54 1.20 12.27
C VAL A 213 -22.10 2.58 12.64
N LYS A 214 -22.03 2.92 13.94
CA LYS A 214 -22.43 4.25 14.42
C LYS A 214 -21.50 5.33 13.85
N GLU A 215 -22.07 6.47 13.47
CA GLU A 215 -21.33 7.54 12.79
C GLU A 215 -20.24 8.17 13.67
N ASP A 216 -20.55 8.42 14.94
CA ASP A 216 -19.60 8.92 15.94
C ASP A 216 -18.43 7.96 16.16
N VAL A 217 -18.68 6.64 16.16
CA VAL A 217 -17.65 5.62 16.27
C VAL A 217 -16.72 5.62 15.05
N GLN A 218 -17.28 5.69 13.84
CA GLN A 218 -16.47 5.83 12.62
C GLN A 218 -15.62 7.09 12.65
N ARG A 219 -16.22 8.23 13.01
CA ARG A 219 -15.54 9.53 13.09
C ARG A 219 -14.39 9.51 14.10
N ALA A 220 -14.63 8.99 15.30
CA ALA A 220 -13.62 8.88 16.35
C ALA A 220 -12.46 7.96 15.94
N TRP A 221 -12.76 6.83 15.29
CA TRP A 221 -11.76 5.91 14.75
C TRP A 221 -10.85 6.61 13.72
N ASN A 222 -11.46 7.29 12.75
CA ASN A 222 -10.72 7.98 11.69
C ASN A 222 -9.90 9.16 12.23
N ALA A 223 -10.45 9.94 13.16
CA ALA A 223 -9.70 10.99 13.84
C ALA A 223 -8.46 10.42 14.56
N ALA A 224 -8.60 9.27 15.25
CA ALA A 224 -7.47 8.60 15.89
C ALA A 224 -6.41 8.13 14.89
N LEU A 225 -6.81 7.61 13.73
CA LEU A 225 -5.87 7.22 12.67
C LEU A 225 -5.12 8.43 12.10
N GLN A 226 -5.83 9.51 11.80
CA GLN A 226 -5.21 10.73 11.29
C GLN A 226 -4.18 11.30 12.27
N ARG A 227 -4.47 11.27 13.57
CA ARG A 227 -3.47 11.66 14.60
C ARG A 227 -2.18 10.85 14.51
N LYS A 228 -2.26 9.54 14.25
CA LYS A 228 -1.09 8.67 14.11
C LYS A 228 -0.37 8.85 12.78
N LEU A 229 -1.10 9.22 11.72
CA LEU A 229 -0.52 9.51 10.40
C LEU A 229 0.26 10.83 10.39
N ARG A 230 -0.06 11.77 11.29
CA ARG A 230 0.70 13.01 11.46
C ARG A 230 2.14 12.70 11.89
N GLY A 231 3.10 13.23 11.14
CA GLY A 231 4.54 13.06 11.41
C GLY A 231 5.19 11.81 10.79
N GLY A 232 4.40 10.89 10.24
CA GLY A 232 4.93 9.72 9.51
C GLY A 232 5.45 10.07 8.12
N VAL A 233 6.38 9.27 7.58
CA VAL A 233 6.99 9.54 6.27
C VAL A 233 5.99 9.45 5.11
N TRP A 234 4.93 8.66 5.26
CA TRP A 234 3.85 8.55 4.27
C TRP A 234 2.93 9.78 4.22
N SER A 235 3.12 10.72 5.15
CA SER A 235 2.42 12.01 5.21
C SER A 235 3.39 13.19 5.07
N SER A 236 4.68 12.96 4.75
CA SER A 236 5.72 13.99 4.80
C SER A 236 5.80 14.88 3.54
N GLY A 237 4.72 14.96 2.75
CA GLY A 237 4.57 15.94 1.67
C GLY A 237 5.18 15.60 0.31
N CYS A 238 5.61 14.36 0.03
CA CYS A 238 5.91 13.99 -1.37
C CYS A 238 4.64 13.65 -2.14
N LYS A 239 4.66 13.87 -3.46
CA LYS A 239 3.61 13.40 -4.36
C LYS A 239 3.55 11.87 -4.34
N ASN A 240 2.50 11.31 -3.78
CA ASN A 240 2.22 9.87 -3.76
C ASN A 240 0.69 9.65 -3.83
N TRP A 241 0.26 8.41 -4.03
CA TRP A 241 -1.15 8.05 -4.15
C TRP A 241 -1.85 7.84 -2.79
N TYR A 242 -1.18 8.13 -1.67
CA TYR A 242 -1.76 7.90 -0.34
C TYR A 242 -2.63 9.06 0.14
N LEU A 243 -2.43 10.25 -0.43
CA LEU A 243 -3.03 11.50 0.01
C LEU A 243 -4.16 11.90 -0.95
N ASP A 244 -5.25 12.42 -0.39
CA ASP A 244 -6.29 13.09 -1.17
C ASP A 244 -5.88 14.53 -1.53
N SER A 245 -6.77 15.25 -2.25
CA SER A 245 -6.57 16.65 -2.65
C SER A 245 -6.39 17.62 -1.47
N HIS A 246 -6.77 17.23 -0.25
CA HIS A 246 -6.61 18.00 0.97
C HIS A 246 -5.38 17.57 1.79
N GLY A 247 -4.55 16.66 1.26
CA GLY A 247 -3.35 16.18 1.93
C GLY A 247 -3.61 15.14 3.03
N ARG A 248 -4.84 14.61 3.13
CA ARG A 248 -5.21 13.62 4.13
C ARG A 248 -4.85 12.22 3.64
N ASN A 249 -4.18 11.43 4.48
CA ASN A 249 -3.82 10.06 4.15
C ASN A 249 -5.00 9.11 4.39
N TYR A 250 -5.61 8.63 3.31
CA TYR A 250 -6.73 7.69 3.35
C TYR A 250 -6.31 6.26 3.04
N ALA A 251 -5.09 6.03 2.55
CA ALA A 251 -4.69 4.74 2.02
C ALA A 251 -4.02 3.84 3.08
N ILE A 252 -3.11 4.40 3.89
CA ILE A 252 -2.15 3.61 4.66
C ILE A 252 -2.59 3.40 6.12
N TRP A 253 -2.32 2.20 6.63
CA TRP A 253 -2.44 1.84 8.04
C TRP A 253 -1.24 2.40 8.86
N PRO A 254 -1.48 3.26 9.86
CA PRO A 254 -0.42 3.92 10.65
C PRO A 254 -0.04 3.12 11.90
N GLY A 255 0.26 1.84 11.74
CA GLY A 255 0.63 0.99 12.86
C GLY A 255 1.20 -0.36 12.45
N PHE A 256 1.52 -1.16 13.45
CA PHE A 256 1.87 -2.55 13.27
C PHE A 256 0.65 -3.36 12.79
N THR A 257 0.86 -4.32 11.90
CA THR A 257 -0.17 -5.20 11.34
C THR A 257 -0.85 -6.04 12.42
N PHE A 258 -0.13 -6.51 13.44
CA PHE A 258 -0.76 -7.24 14.56
C PHE A 258 -1.75 -6.39 15.37
N THR A 259 -1.59 -5.06 15.39
CA THR A 259 -2.58 -4.17 16.05
C THR A 259 -3.87 -4.09 15.24
N TYR A 260 -3.78 -4.14 13.91
CA TYR A 260 -4.95 -4.26 13.05
C TYR A 260 -5.63 -5.62 13.21
N ARG A 261 -4.87 -6.72 13.22
CA ARG A 261 -5.38 -8.07 13.51
C ARG A 261 -6.10 -8.13 14.84
N ARG A 262 -5.56 -7.49 15.88
CA ARG A 262 -6.22 -7.41 17.19
C ARG A 262 -7.53 -6.62 17.11
N ALA A 263 -7.55 -5.48 16.42
CA ALA A 263 -8.74 -4.65 16.25
C ALA A 263 -9.87 -5.35 15.46
N THR A 264 -9.50 -6.26 14.56
CA THR A 264 -10.41 -7.00 13.66
C THR A 264 -10.60 -8.47 14.07
N ARG A 265 -10.07 -8.88 15.23
CA ARG A 265 -10.10 -10.27 15.71
C ARG A 265 -11.53 -10.78 15.96
N ARG A 266 -12.41 -9.89 16.43
CA ARG A 266 -13.81 -10.18 16.74
C ARG A 266 -14.68 -9.01 16.32
N PHE A 267 -15.89 -9.32 15.88
CA PHE A 267 -16.94 -8.35 15.63
C PHE A 267 -17.42 -7.73 16.95
N ASP A 268 -17.31 -6.41 17.06
CA ASP A 268 -17.66 -5.64 18.24
C ASP A 268 -19.02 -4.96 18.05
N ILE A 269 -20.07 -5.77 18.16
CA ILE A 269 -21.47 -5.38 17.96
C ILE A 269 -21.91 -4.11 18.72
N GLY A 270 -21.29 -3.78 19.87
CA GLY A 270 -21.61 -2.56 20.63
C GLY A 270 -21.34 -1.25 19.88
N ASN A 271 -20.51 -1.30 18.84
CA ASN A 271 -20.20 -0.18 17.96
C ASN A 271 -21.19 -0.01 16.80
N TYR A 272 -22.22 -0.86 16.73
CA TYR A 272 -23.17 -0.93 15.64
C TYR A 272 -24.58 -0.61 16.10
N ILE A 273 -25.35 0.00 15.21
CA ILE A 273 -26.80 0.02 15.22
C ILE A 273 -27.24 -1.32 14.63
N VAL A 274 -28.09 -2.06 15.35
CA VAL A 274 -28.57 -3.38 14.92
C VAL A 274 -30.09 -3.38 14.82
N ARG A 275 -30.63 -4.18 13.89
CA ARG A 275 -32.07 -4.42 13.75
C ARG A 275 -32.31 -5.92 13.63
N ALA A 276 -33.35 -6.41 14.30
CA ALA A 276 -33.84 -7.78 14.21
C ALA A 276 -34.92 -7.91 13.12
#